data_AF-A0A0P7C2Z1-F1
#
_entry.id   AF-A0A0P7C2Z1-F1
#
_cell.length_a   1.000
_cell.length_b   1.000
_cell.length_c   1.000
_cell.angle_alpha   90.00
_cell.angle_beta   90.00
_cell.angle_gamma   90.00
#
_symmetry.space_group_name_H-M   'P 1'
#
loop_
_entity.id
_entity.type
_entity.pdbx_description
1 polymer ?
#
loop_
_entity_poly.entity_id
_entity_poly.type
_entity_poly.pdbx_seq_one_letter_code
_entity_poly.pdbx_strand_id
1 'polypeptide(L)'
;MGSVPTDPMAACLPVAIEIMTAYTDSADDPAFFWESVQRVMADGAQRTNPAAAMAELVLGLATLCGIALNDLADRSGSDVATRDVLRAIQRTYVSGAAGPARPAGPAESS
;
A
#
# COMPACT_ATOMS: atom_id res chain seq x y z
N MET A 1 37.89 -0.65 -6.82
CA MET A 1 36.51 -1.13 -6.98
C MET A 1 35.75 -0.75 -5.72
N GLY A 2 35.03 0.38 -5.75
CA GLY A 2 34.23 0.83 -4.61
C GLY A 2 32.92 0.06 -4.60
N SER A 3 32.68 -0.70 -3.54
CA SER A 3 31.37 -1.29 -3.26
C SER A 3 30.38 -0.15 -3.07
N VAL A 4 29.48 0.04 -4.03
CA VAL A 4 28.30 0.87 -3.83
C VAL A 4 27.56 0.28 -2.64
N PRO A 5 27.28 1.04 -1.56
CA PRO A 5 26.32 0.60 -0.58
C PRO A 5 25.02 0.42 -1.35
N THR A 6 24.59 -0.83 -1.55
CA THR A 6 23.24 -1.10 -2.02
C THR A 6 22.33 -0.57 -0.94
N ASP A 7 21.83 0.65 -1.14
CA ASP A 7 20.82 1.22 -0.28
C ASP A 7 19.70 0.18 -0.19
N PRO A 8 19.41 -0.37 1.00
CA PRO A 8 18.37 -1.37 1.15
C PRO A 8 17.00 -0.84 0.67
N MET A 9 16.81 0.50 0.63
CA MET A 9 15.64 1.11 0.00
C MET A 9 15.64 0.95 -1.53
N ALA A 10 16.81 1.08 -2.19
CA ALA A 10 16.91 0.92 -3.63
C ALA A 10 16.60 -0.52 -4.09
N ALA A 11 16.83 -1.52 -3.23
CA ALA A 11 16.51 -2.91 -3.51
C ALA A 11 15.02 -3.25 -3.31
N CYS A 12 14.34 -2.60 -2.36
CA CYS A 12 12.97 -2.96 -1.98
C CYS A 12 11.87 -2.20 -2.72
N LEU A 13 12.14 -0.96 -3.16
CA LEU A 13 11.13 -0.13 -3.84
C LEU A 13 10.63 -0.69 -5.18
N PRO A 14 11.46 -1.24 -6.08
CA PRO A 14 11.00 -1.64 -7.42
C PRO A 14 9.85 -2.65 -7.38
N VAL A 15 9.97 -3.68 -6.54
CA VAL A 15 8.96 -4.73 -6.40
C VAL A 15 7.68 -4.20 -5.76
N ALA A 16 7.79 -3.33 -4.77
CA ALA A 16 6.63 -2.72 -4.12
C ALA A 16 5.89 -1.75 -5.06
N ILE A 17 6.62 -1.00 -5.89
CA ILE A 17 6.02 -0.12 -6.91
C ILE A 17 5.26 -0.96 -7.92
N GLU A 18 5.84 -2.07 -8.38
CA GLU A 18 5.18 -2.99 -9.31
C GLU A 18 3.81 -3.45 -8.79
N ILE A 19 3.75 -3.90 -7.53
CA ILE A 19 2.51 -4.34 -6.87
C ILE A 19 1.49 -3.19 -6.79
N MET A 20 1.94 -1.98 -6.42
CA MET A 20 1.07 -0.81 -6.26
C MET A 20 0.55 -0.27 -7.60
N THR A 21 1.36 -0.30 -8.65
CA THR A 21 0.95 0.02 -10.02
C THR A 21 -0.08 -1.00 -10.50
N ALA A 22 0.19 -2.30 -10.33
CA ALA A 22 -0.76 -3.35 -10.71
C ALA A 22 -2.09 -3.24 -9.96
N TYR A 23 -2.08 -2.81 -8.68
CA TYR A 23 -3.30 -2.53 -7.94
C TYR A 23 -4.10 -1.38 -8.55
N THR A 24 -3.42 -0.31 -8.99
CA THR A 24 -4.08 0.84 -9.62
C THR A 24 -4.69 0.45 -10.98
N ASP A 25 -3.94 -0.30 -11.78
CA ASP A 25 -4.35 -0.77 -13.10
C ASP A 25 -5.45 -1.84 -13.02
N SER A 26 -5.63 -2.47 -11.85
CA SER A 26 -6.68 -3.47 -11.64
C SER A 26 -8.11 -2.93 -11.70
N ALA A 27 -8.26 -1.60 -11.68
CA ALA A 27 -9.53 -0.94 -11.99
C ALA A 27 -10.01 -1.27 -13.42
N ASP A 28 -9.06 -1.45 -14.35
CA ASP A 28 -9.33 -1.79 -15.75
C ASP A 28 -9.15 -3.30 -16.03
N ASP A 29 -8.23 -3.98 -15.34
CA ASP A 29 -8.04 -5.44 -15.40
C ASP A 29 -7.92 -6.08 -14.00
N PRO A 30 -9.02 -6.58 -13.42
CA PRO A 30 -9.01 -7.16 -12.08
C PRO A 30 -8.06 -8.36 -11.87
N ALA A 31 -7.70 -9.07 -12.94
CA ALA A 31 -6.78 -10.22 -12.85
C ALA A 31 -5.32 -9.78 -12.71
N PHE A 32 -4.97 -8.63 -13.31
CA PHE A 32 -3.59 -8.14 -13.42
C PHE A 32 -2.89 -7.94 -12.08
N PHE A 33 -3.62 -7.47 -11.06
CA PHE A 33 -3.08 -7.34 -9.70
C PHE A 33 -2.66 -8.70 -9.14
N TRP A 34 -3.52 -9.71 -9.24
CA TRP A 34 -3.24 -11.02 -8.67
C TRP A 34 -2.13 -11.75 -9.43
N GLU A 35 -2.08 -11.61 -10.76
CA GLU A 35 -0.99 -12.14 -11.59
C GLU A 35 0.36 -11.51 -11.22
N SER A 36 0.39 -10.19 -11.01
CA SER A 36 1.60 -9.48 -10.59
C SER A 36 2.09 -9.93 -9.21
N VAL A 37 1.17 -10.10 -8.24
CA VAL A 37 1.49 -10.67 -6.92
C VAL A 37 2.07 -12.07 -7.05
N GLN A 38 1.44 -12.95 -7.84
CA GLN A 38 1.93 -14.32 -8.03
C GLN A 38 3.33 -14.34 -8.64
N ARG A 39 3.59 -13.50 -9.64
CA ARG A 39 4.91 -13.37 -10.28
C ARG A 39 5.97 -12.93 -9.28
N VAL A 40 5.74 -11.84 -8.56
CA VAL A 40 6.67 -11.32 -7.54
C VAL A 40 7.01 -12.39 -6.50
N MET A 41 6.00 -13.11 -6.04
CA MET A 41 6.17 -14.19 -5.06
C MET A 41 6.96 -15.36 -5.62
N ALA A 42 6.71 -15.76 -6.86
CA ALA A 42 7.45 -16.82 -7.54
C ALA A 42 8.92 -16.43 -7.77
N ASP A 43 9.18 -15.19 -8.20
CA ASP A 43 10.54 -14.66 -8.39
C ASP A 43 11.30 -14.62 -7.05
N GLY A 44 10.65 -14.15 -5.98
CA GLY A 44 11.21 -14.15 -4.63
C GLY A 44 11.53 -15.55 -4.11
N ALA A 45 10.68 -16.53 -4.39
CA ALA A 45 10.89 -17.93 -3.99
C ALA A 45 12.09 -18.59 -4.68
N GLN A 46 12.48 -18.12 -5.87
CA GLN A 46 13.63 -18.64 -6.62
C GLN A 46 14.97 -18.02 -6.18
N ARG A 47 14.97 -16.98 -5.33
CA ARG A 47 16.21 -16.34 -4.86
C ARG A 47 16.94 -17.25 -3.86
N THR A 48 18.25 -17.06 -3.75
CA THR A 48 19.11 -17.78 -2.80
C THR A 48 18.63 -17.67 -1.35
N ASN A 49 17.96 -16.56 -1.00
CA ASN A 49 17.32 -16.38 0.31
C ASN A 49 15.89 -15.83 0.14
N PRO A 50 14.86 -16.72 0.10
CA PRO A 50 13.46 -16.32 -0.07
C PRO A 50 12.92 -15.47 1.09
N ALA A 51 13.40 -15.70 2.32
CA ALA A 51 12.97 -14.91 3.47
C ALA A 51 13.44 -13.45 3.36
N ALA A 52 14.65 -13.22 2.85
CA ALA A 52 15.13 -11.87 2.57
C ALA A 52 14.31 -11.20 1.46
N ALA A 53 13.96 -11.93 0.40
CA ALA A 53 13.11 -11.40 -0.67
C ALA A 53 11.72 -10.96 -0.17
N MET A 54 11.12 -11.75 0.73
CA MET A 54 9.87 -11.37 1.40
C MET A 54 10.03 -10.14 2.30
N ALA A 55 11.13 -10.08 3.07
CA ALA A 55 11.42 -8.92 3.91
C ALA A 55 11.60 -7.64 3.09
N GLU A 56 12.26 -7.73 1.92
CA GLU A 56 12.39 -6.64 0.96
C GLU A 56 11.01 -6.20 0.45
N LEU A 57 10.13 -7.12 0.02
CA LEU A 57 8.77 -6.78 -0.41
C LEU A 57 7.99 -6.04 0.69
N VAL A 58 7.97 -6.59 1.90
CA VAL A 58 7.25 -5.99 3.04
C VAL A 58 7.80 -4.60 3.38
N LEU A 59 9.13 -4.45 3.38
CA LEU A 59 9.78 -3.16 3.64
C LEU A 59 9.47 -2.13 2.54
N GLY A 60 9.46 -2.55 1.28
CA GLY A 60 9.11 -1.69 0.14
C GLY A 60 7.67 -1.20 0.23
N LEU A 61 6.71 -2.09 0.52
CA LEU A 61 5.31 -1.73 0.70
C LEU A 61 5.12 -0.77 1.88
N ALA A 62 5.76 -1.04 3.03
CA ALA A 62 5.70 -0.15 4.19
C ALA A 62 6.28 1.24 3.88
N THR A 63 7.36 1.29 3.11
CA THR A 63 7.99 2.54 2.65
C THR A 63 7.04 3.35 1.78
N LEU A 64 6.42 2.71 0.77
CA LEU A 64 5.46 3.39 -0.11
C LEU A 64 4.25 3.92 0.66
N CYS A 65 3.73 3.14 1.63
CA CYS A 65 2.69 3.61 2.53
C CYS A 65 3.13 4.86 3.31
N GLY A 66 4.35 4.87 3.84
CA GLY A 66 4.91 6.03 4.53
C GLY A 66 5.00 7.28 3.63
N ILE A 67 5.48 7.12 2.40
CA ILE A 67 5.57 8.20 1.40
C ILE A 67 4.18 8.74 1.06
N ALA A 68 3.23 7.85 0.78
CA ALA A 68 1.85 8.23 0.44
C ALA A 68 1.16 8.96 1.60
N LEU A 69 1.39 8.53 2.84
CA LEU A 69 0.86 9.20 4.03
C LEU A 69 1.47 10.58 4.24
N ASN A 70 2.78 10.74 3.96
CA ASN A 70 3.44 12.03 4.05
C ASN A 70 2.90 13.00 3.00
N ASP A 71 2.80 12.57 1.73
CA ASP A 71 2.22 13.36 0.65
C ASP A 71 0.75 13.73 0.94
N LEU A 72 -0.03 12.80 1.53
CA LEU A 72 -1.41 13.10 1.95
C LEU A 72 -1.47 14.13 3.08
N ALA A 73 -0.56 14.05 4.06
CA ALA A 73 -0.45 15.03 5.13
C ALA A 73 -0.09 16.42 4.57
N ASP A 74 0.90 16.49 3.68
CA ASP A 74 1.34 17.72 3.01
C ASP A 74 0.19 18.38 2.22
N ARG A 75 -0.66 17.59 1.57
CA ARG A 75 -1.84 18.07 0.83
C ARG A 75 -3.04 18.44 1.71
N SER A 76 -3.09 17.93 2.94
CA SER A 76 -4.21 18.15 3.88
C SER A 76 -4.09 19.48 4.65
N GLY A 77 -2.96 20.19 4.52
CA GLY A 77 -2.70 21.48 5.15
C GLY A 77 -1.50 21.43 6.11
N SER A 78 -0.88 22.59 6.36
CA SER A 78 0.40 22.71 7.07
C SER A 78 0.41 22.15 8.50
N ASP A 79 -0.76 22.00 9.12
CA ASP A 79 -0.90 21.58 10.52
C ASP A 79 -1.26 20.09 10.67
N VAL A 80 -1.46 19.37 9.56
CA VAL A 80 -1.84 17.95 9.59
C VAL A 80 -0.58 17.10 9.56
N ALA A 81 -0.30 16.37 10.65
CA ALA A 81 0.81 15.42 10.68
C ALA A 81 0.38 14.04 10.15
N THR A 82 1.33 13.28 9.59
CA THR A 82 1.14 11.88 9.16
C THR A 82 0.49 11.00 10.23
N ARG A 83 0.78 11.24 11.52
CA ARG A 83 0.15 10.53 12.64
C ARG A 83 -1.35 10.79 12.75
N ASP A 84 -1.80 12.00 12.45
CA ASP A 84 -3.22 12.37 12.52
C ASP A 84 -4.01 11.71 11.39
N VAL A 85 -3.42 11.64 10.19
CA VAL A 85 -3.95 10.89 9.05
C VAL A 85 -4.10 9.40 9.38
N LEU A 86 -3.04 8.77 9.90
CA LEU A 86 -3.08 7.37 10.34
C LEU A 86 -4.18 7.13 11.39
N ARG A 87 -4.32 8.05 12.35
CA ARG A 87 -5.35 7.97 13.39
C ARG A 87 -6.75 8.08 12.82
N ALA A 88 -6.97 8.92 11.81
CA ALA A 88 -8.24 9.03 11.11
C ALA A 88 -8.58 7.75 10.32
N ILE A 89 -7.61 7.18 9.60
CA ILE A 89 -7.76 5.90 8.89
C ILE A 89 -8.12 4.78 9.88
N GLN A 90 -7.39 4.68 11.00
CA GLN A 90 -7.64 3.69 12.04
C GLN A 90 -9.07 3.80 12.59
N ARG A 91 -9.54 5.01 12.92
CA ARG A 91 -10.91 5.18 13.44
C ARG A 91 -11.97 4.74 12.44
N THR A 92 -11.80 5.14 11.18
CA THR A 92 -12.79 4.96 10.11
C THR A 92 -12.88 3.50 9.67
N TYR A 93 -11.74 2.84 9.46
CA TYR A 93 -11.68 1.53 8.79
C TYR A 93 -11.31 0.37 9.70
N VAL A 94 -10.70 0.61 10.87
CA VAL A 94 -10.24 -0.45 11.78
C VAL A 94 -11.10 -0.53 13.04
N SER A 95 -11.42 0.61 13.65
CA SER A 95 -12.22 0.67 14.87
C SER A 95 -13.73 0.69 14.63
N GLY A 96 -14.18 0.64 13.37
CA GLY A 96 -15.61 0.57 13.02
C GLY A 96 -16.41 1.85 13.35
N ALA A 97 -15.77 2.97 13.65
CA ALA A 97 -16.46 4.23 13.93
C ALA A 97 -16.77 4.94 12.61
N ALA A 98 -17.98 4.67 12.09
CA ALA A 98 -18.61 5.29 10.92
C ALA A 98 -18.11 4.81 9.55
N GLY A 99 -18.73 3.74 9.05
CA GLY A 99 -18.99 3.64 7.61
C GLY A 99 -19.94 4.77 7.16
N PRO A 100 -19.93 5.17 5.88
CA PRO A 100 -20.81 6.21 5.37
C PRO A 100 -22.25 5.90 5.74
N ALA A 101 -22.96 6.88 6.32
CA ALA A 101 -24.36 6.74 6.70
C ALA A 101 -25.15 6.26 5.48
N ARG A 102 -25.71 5.04 5.57
CA ARG A 102 -26.63 4.49 4.58
C ARG A 102 -27.76 5.53 4.40
N PRO A 103 -28.01 6.04 3.19
CA PRO A 103 -29.15 6.92 2.99
C PRO A 103 -30.42 6.16 3.39
N ALA A 104 -31.25 6.80 4.21
CA ALA A 104 -32.55 6.25 4.59
C ALA A 104 -33.34 5.99 3.31
N GLY A 105 -33.55 4.72 2.99
CA GLY A 105 -34.44 4.32 1.91
C GLY A 105 -35.85 4.84 2.21
N PRO A 106 -36.62 5.23 1.17
CA PRO A 106 -37.96 5.77 1.38
C PRO A 106 -38.81 4.74 2.12
N ALA A 107 -39.59 5.21 3.08
CA ALA A 107 -40.58 4.41 3.79
C ALA A 107 -41.59 3.88 2.75
N GLU A 108 -41.57 2.58 2.49
CA GLU A 108 -42.63 1.92 1.74
C GLU A 108 -43.89 1.92 2.61
N SER A 109 -44.77 2.89 2.35
CA SER A 109 -46.19 2.80 2.68
C SER A 109 -46.86 1.92 1.64
N SER A 110 -47.30 0.72 2.04
CA SER A 110 -48.67 0.19 1.87
C SER A 110 -48.73 -1.29 2.26
#